data_AF-A0A242K578-F1
#
_entry.id   AF-A0A242K578-F1
#
_cell.length_a   1.000
_cell.length_b   1.000
_cell.length_c   1.000
_cell.angle_alpha   90.00
_cell.angle_beta   90.00
_cell.angle_gamma   90.00
#
_symmetry.space_group_name_H-M   'P 1'
#
loop_
_entity.id
_entity.type
_entity.pdbx_description
1 polymer ?
#
loop_
_entity_poly.entity_id
_entity_poly.type
_entity_poly.pdbx_seq_one_letter_code
_entity_poly.pdbx_strand_id
1 'polypeptide(L)'
;MQRGHRPIIVHPERNQGFIDDPNRLIPFIEFGALAQVTAPSYVGVFGKEIEATAKELVACNLVHMIASDAHNVKRRNFFMKRAFDAIIQDHGKRKATALEYCARDILNGDETEILQFKEVKRKKFRLF
;
A
#
# COMPACT_ATOMS: atom_id res chain seq x y z
N MET A 1 -17.04 12.03 -7.88
CA MET A 1 -15.83 12.81 -8.27
C MET A 1 -16.28 13.98 -9.16
N GLN A 2 -16.06 15.24 -8.76
CA GLN A 2 -16.62 16.41 -9.48
C GLN A 2 -15.76 16.95 -10.65
N ARG A 3 -14.51 16.49 -10.81
CA ARG A 3 -13.58 17.00 -11.84
C ARG A 3 -12.90 15.90 -12.69
N GLY A 4 -13.40 14.67 -12.66
CA GLY A 4 -12.79 13.53 -13.39
C GLY A 4 -11.41 13.10 -12.87
N HIS A 5 -10.91 13.66 -11.77
CA HIS A 5 -9.65 13.25 -11.15
C HIS A 5 -9.85 12.11 -10.17
N ARG A 6 -8.92 11.15 -10.20
CA ARG A 6 -8.83 10.05 -9.23
C ARG A 6 -7.65 10.29 -8.29
N PRO A 7 -7.87 10.55 -6.99
CA PRO A 7 -6.79 10.81 -6.05
C PRO A 7 -6.00 9.55 -5.72
N ILE A 8 -4.70 9.70 -5.45
CA ILE A 8 -3.84 8.66 -4.90
C ILE A 8 -3.39 9.11 -3.50
N ILE A 9 -3.75 8.35 -2.48
CA ILE A 9 -3.29 8.56 -1.11
C ILE A 9 -1.88 7.97 -0.98
N VAL A 10 -0.90 8.86 -0.86
CA VAL A 10 0.51 8.47 -0.77
C VAL A 10 0.87 8.08 0.66
N HIS A 11 1.70 7.04 0.75
CA HIS A 11 2.30 6.51 1.97
C HIS A 11 1.39 6.51 3.21
N PRO A 12 0.16 5.92 3.16
CA PRO A 12 -0.75 5.89 4.30
C PRO A 12 -0.13 5.14 5.49
N GLU A 13 0.80 4.21 5.26
CA GLU A 13 1.52 3.48 6.30
C GLU A 13 2.41 4.36 7.19
N ARG A 14 2.61 5.63 6.82
CA ARG A 14 3.39 6.62 7.57
C ARG A 14 2.50 7.67 8.26
N ASN A 15 1.19 7.60 8.08
CA ASN A 15 0.24 8.51 8.71
C ASN A 15 -0.28 7.88 10.00
N GLN A 16 -0.15 8.58 11.13
CA GLN A 16 -0.58 8.07 12.43
C GLN A 16 -2.05 7.64 12.45
N GLY A 17 -2.93 8.38 11.77
CA GLY A 17 -4.35 8.05 11.72
C GLY A 17 -4.65 6.72 11.06
N PHE A 18 -3.86 6.30 10.06
CA PHE A 18 -3.98 4.99 9.40
C PHE A 18 -3.16 3.90 10.10
N ILE A 19 -2.07 4.24 10.80
CA ILE A 19 -1.35 3.30 11.68
C ILE A 19 -2.26 2.89 12.86
N ASP A 20 -2.95 3.86 13.47
CA ASP A 20 -3.86 3.62 14.60
C ASP A 20 -5.08 2.80 14.18
N ASP A 21 -5.63 3.06 12.99
CA ASP A 21 -6.74 2.30 12.42
C ASP A 21 -6.68 2.27 10.88
N PRO A 22 -6.13 1.20 10.29
CA PRO A 22 -6.02 1.05 8.83
C PRO A 22 -7.36 1.03 8.11
N ASN A 23 -8.45 0.64 8.78
CA ASN A 23 -9.78 0.62 8.19
C ASN A 23 -10.30 2.03 7.87
N ARG A 24 -9.69 3.08 8.44
CA ARG A 24 -9.96 4.47 8.03
C ARG A 24 -9.63 4.75 6.56
N LEU A 25 -8.86 3.89 5.89
CA LEU A 25 -8.58 4.02 4.47
C LEU A 25 -9.77 3.57 3.59
N ILE A 26 -10.63 2.67 4.10
CA ILE A 26 -11.73 2.05 3.35
C ILE A 26 -12.67 3.07 2.70
N PRO A 27 -13.21 4.08 3.43
CA PRO A 27 -14.13 5.03 2.81
C PRO A 27 -13.52 5.76 1.62
N PHE A 28 -12.22 6.06 1.66
CA PHE A 28 -11.54 6.72 0.54
C PHE A 28 -11.48 5.79 -0.69
N ILE A 29 -11.18 4.52 -0.47
CA ILE A 29 -11.13 3.49 -1.53
C ILE A 29 -12.53 3.29 -2.13
N GLU A 30 -13.57 3.24 -1.30
CA GLU A 30 -14.98 3.16 -1.74
C GLU A 30 -15.40 4.38 -2.56
N PHE A 31 -14.88 5.57 -2.22
CA PHE A 31 -15.05 6.79 -3.04
C PHE A 31 -14.17 6.81 -4.30
N GLY A 32 -13.43 5.73 -4.57
CA GLY A 32 -12.63 5.52 -5.76
C GLY A 32 -11.19 6.01 -5.69
N ALA A 33 -10.71 6.44 -4.50
CA ALA A 33 -9.31 6.77 -4.31
C ALA A 33 -8.42 5.52 -4.45
N LEU A 34 -7.20 5.74 -4.93
CA LEU A 34 -6.13 4.75 -4.88
C LEU A 34 -5.23 5.04 -3.68
N ALA A 35 -4.35 4.10 -3.38
CA ALA A 35 -3.38 4.24 -2.28
C ALA A 35 -2.06 3.57 -2.65
N GLN A 36 -0.97 4.17 -2.19
CA GLN A 36 0.40 3.78 -2.56
C GLN A 36 1.25 3.59 -1.32
N VAL A 37 1.84 2.41 -1.17
CA VAL A 37 2.78 2.08 -0.06
C VAL A 37 4.20 2.24 -0.54
N THR A 38 5.09 2.70 0.33
CA THR A 38 6.50 2.85 -0.07
C THR A 38 7.26 1.53 0.07
N ALA A 39 8.08 1.19 -0.93
CA ALA A 39 8.92 -0.01 -0.92
C ALA A 39 9.80 -0.11 0.33
N PRO A 40 10.49 0.96 0.78
CA PRO A 40 11.25 0.92 2.04
C PRO A 40 10.40 0.61 3.27
N SER A 41 9.15 1.09 3.35
CA SER A 41 8.23 0.72 4.45
C SER A 41 7.98 -0.78 4.48
N TYR A 42 7.65 -1.38 3.33
CA TYR A 42 7.33 -2.82 3.24
C TYR A 42 8.50 -3.73 3.62
N VAL A 43 9.74 -3.29 3.39
CA VAL A 43 10.96 -4.05 3.71
C VAL A 43 11.64 -3.63 5.01
N GLY A 44 10.96 -2.83 5.84
CA GLY A 44 11.37 -2.54 7.23
C GLY A 44 12.37 -1.41 7.43
N VAL A 45 12.61 -0.55 6.43
CA VAL A 45 13.61 0.53 6.52
C VAL A 45 13.19 1.64 7.51
N PHE A 46 11.89 1.89 7.65
CA PHE A 46 11.37 2.96 8.52
C PHE A 46 10.93 2.48 9.92
N GLY A 47 11.22 1.22 10.27
CA GLY A 47 10.90 0.65 11.58
C GLY A 47 9.69 -0.29 11.55
N LYS A 48 9.56 -1.08 12.63
CA LYS A 48 8.65 -2.24 12.70
C LYS A 48 7.16 -1.88 12.63
N GLU A 49 6.77 -0.73 13.19
CA GLU A 49 5.38 -0.28 13.18
C GLU A 49 4.91 0.07 11.76
N ILE A 50 5.74 0.84 11.05
CA ILE A 50 5.50 1.20 9.64
C ILE A 50 5.55 -0.04 8.75
N GLU A 51 6.49 -0.97 8.99
CA GLU A 51 6.55 -2.24 8.27
C GLU A 51 5.29 -3.09 8.47
N ALA A 52 4.84 -3.22 9.71
CA ALA A 52 3.63 -3.99 10.04
C ALA A 52 2.41 -3.37 9.37
N THR A 53 2.27 -2.04 9.43
CA THR A 53 1.16 -1.32 8.78
C THR A 53 1.22 -1.49 7.26
N ALA A 54 2.39 -1.35 6.64
CA ALA A 54 2.58 -1.55 5.20
C ALA A 54 2.15 -2.96 4.76
N LYS A 55 2.60 -3.99 5.51
CA LYS A 55 2.26 -5.39 5.24
C LYS A 55 0.78 -5.66 5.44
N GLU A 56 0.17 -5.09 6.48
CA GLU A 56 -1.27 -5.25 6.77
C GLU A 56 -2.14 -4.64 5.66
N LEU A 57 -1.80 -3.43 5.21
CA LEU A 57 -2.48 -2.75 4.10
C LEU A 57 -2.39 -3.56 2.80
N VAL A 58 -1.21 -4.09 2.45
CA VAL A 58 -1.03 -4.96 1.26
C VAL A 58 -1.80 -6.27 1.43
N ALA A 59 -1.72 -6.92 2.59
CA ALA A 59 -2.42 -8.17 2.87
C ALA A 59 -3.94 -8.03 2.66
N CYS A 60 -4.49 -6.90 3.08
CA CYS A 60 -5.92 -6.59 3.02
C CYS A 60 -6.36 -5.90 1.72
N ASN A 61 -5.47 -5.74 0.73
CA ASN A 61 -5.70 -5.03 -0.54
C ASN A 61 -6.24 -3.60 -0.35
N LEU A 62 -5.83 -2.92 0.72
CA LEU A 62 -6.17 -1.51 0.96
C LEU A 62 -5.26 -0.54 0.19
N VAL A 63 -4.33 -1.09 -0.59
CA VAL A 63 -3.30 -0.37 -1.34
C VAL A 63 -3.15 -1.01 -2.70
N HIS A 64 -2.83 -0.17 -3.68
CA HIS A 64 -3.00 -0.48 -5.10
C HIS A 64 -1.68 -0.44 -5.86
N MET A 65 -0.65 0.19 -5.31
CA MET A 65 0.67 0.26 -5.93
C MET A 65 1.78 0.38 -4.89
N ILE A 66 2.99 0.03 -5.32
CA ILE A 66 4.23 0.23 -4.56
C ILE A 66 5.09 1.25 -5.31
N ALA A 67 5.65 2.22 -4.59
CA ALA A 67 6.61 3.17 -5.15
C ALA A 67 7.82 3.33 -4.24
N SER A 68 8.95 3.79 -4.76
CA SER A 68 10.18 3.87 -3.98
C SER A 68 10.19 4.99 -2.95
N ASP A 69 9.59 6.13 -3.29
CA ASP A 69 9.78 7.40 -2.57
C ASP A 69 11.28 7.73 -2.37
N ALA A 70 12.10 7.37 -3.37
CA ALA A 70 13.54 7.51 -3.32
C ALA A 70 13.96 8.99 -3.41
N HIS A 71 14.88 9.39 -2.54
CA HIS A 71 15.42 10.76 -2.50
C HIS A 71 16.94 10.80 -2.74
N ASN A 72 17.63 9.66 -2.72
CA ASN A 72 19.05 9.53 -3.05
C ASN A 72 19.46 8.06 -3.20
N VAL A 73 20.61 7.81 -3.84
CA VAL A 73 21.10 6.44 -4.08
C VAL A 73 21.74 5.75 -2.86
N LYS A 74 21.91 6.45 -1.73
CA LYS A 74 22.67 5.94 -0.56
C LYS A 74 21.79 5.55 0.64
N ARG A 75 20.89 6.43 1.09
CA ARG A 75 20.09 6.30 2.32
C ARG A 75 18.60 6.07 2.04
N ARG A 76 17.99 6.83 1.13
CA ARG A 76 16.60 6.66 0.66
C ARG A 76 16.60 6.14 -0.77
N ASN A 77 17.15 4.95 -0.93
CA ASN A 77 17.30 4.26 -2.22
C ASN A 77 15.96 3.59 -2.63
N PHE A 78 15.94 2.88 -3.76
CA PHE A 78 14.68 2.47 -4.40
C PHE A 78 13.92 1.31 -3.74
N PHE A 79 14.61 0.28 -3.24
CA PHE A 79 14.05 -0.95 -2.62
C PHE A 79 13.00 -1.73 -3.44
N MET A 80 12.68 -1.33 -4.68
CA MET A 80 11.59 -1.90 -5.48
C MET A 80 11.70 -3.42 -5.67
N LYS A 81 12.85 -3.92 -6.16
CA LYS A 81 13.04 -5.37 -6.34
C LYS A 81 12.85 -6.14 -5.04
N ARG A 82 13.44 -5.66 -3.95
CA ARG A 82 13.33 -6.29 -2.63
C ARG A 82 11.89 -6.30 -2.11
N ALA A 83 11.15 -5.22 -2.33
CA ALA A 83 9.74 -5.13 -1.95
C ALA A 83 8.88 -6.11 -2.77
N PHE A 84 9.03 -6.15 -4.09
CA PHE A 84 8.29 -7.09 -4.92
C PHE A 84 8.65 -8.56 -4.65
N ASP A 85 9.93 -8.88 -4.45
CA ASP A 85 10.36 -10.23 -4.05
C ASP A 85 9.66 -10.65 -2.74
N ALA A 86 9.60 -9.75 -1.75
CA ALA A 86 8.92 -10.00 -0.48
C ALA A 86 7.40 -10.14 -0.64
N ILE A 87 6.75 -9.29 -1.45
CA ILE A 87 5.31 -9.40 -1.73
C ILE A 87 4.97 -10.72 -2.44
N ILE A 88 5.82 -11.16 -3.38
CA ILE A 88 5.66 -12.46 -4.05
C ILE A 88 5.75 -13.60 -3.03
N GLN A 89 6.68 -13.52 -2.09
CA GLN A 89 6.84 -14.50 -1.02
C GLN A 89 5.62 -14.50 -0.07
N ASP A 90 5.15 -13.32 0.34
CA ASP A 90 4.08 -13.17 1.34
C ASP A 90 2.68 -13.45 0.77
N HIS A 91 2.45 -13.13 -0.50
CA HIS A 91 1.10 -13.06 -1.08
C HIS A 91 0.97 -13.65 -2.50
N GLY A 92 2.07 -14.15 -3.07
CA GLY A 92 2.08 -14.75 -4.40
C GLY A 92 2.16 -13.75 -5.55
N LYS A 93 2.51 -14.29 -6.73
CA LYS A 93 2.76 -13.48 -7.94
C LYS A 93 1.57 -12.64 -8.37
N ARG A 94 0.35 -13.17 -8.29
CA ARG A 94 -0.86 -12.43 -8.73
C ARG A 94 -1.00 -11.08 -8.03
N LYS A 95 -0.79 -11.03 -6.71
CA LYS A 95 -0.89 -9.77 -5.97
C LYS A 95 0.22 -8.80 -6.35
N ALA A 96 1.46 -9.29 -6.46
CA ALA A 96 2.59 -8.48 -6.91
C ALA A 96 2.33 -7.89 -8.31
N THR A 97 1.85 -8.69 -9.25
CA THR A 97 1.50 -8.24 -10.60
C THR A 97 0.39 -7.20 -10.60
N ALA A 98 -0.67 -7.36 -9.80
CA ALA A 98 -1.73 -6.35 -9.71
C ALA A 98 -1.19 -4.99 -9.20
N LEU A 99 -0.32 -5.01 -8.19
CA LEU A 99 0.31 -3.79 -7.65
C LEU A 99 1.25 -3.12 -8.67
N GLU A 100 1.96 -3.90 -9.47
CA GLU A 100 2.82 -3.40 -10.54
C GLU A 100 2.00 -2.83 -11.71
N TYR A 101 0.96 -3.54 -12.13
CA TYR A 101 0.13 -3.15 -13.27
C TYR A 101 -0.71 -1.92 -12.97
N CYS A 102 -1.15 -1.71 -11.73
CA CYS A 102 -1.86 -0.48 -11.37
C CYS A 102 -1.06 0.78 -11.74
N ALA A 103 0.27 0.81 -11.50
CA ALA A 103 1.11 1.94 -11.88
C ALA A 103 1.24 2.09 -13.41
N ARG A 104 1.34 0.97 -14.13
CA ARG A 104 1.36 0.95 -15.61
C ARG A 104 0.05 1.48 -16.19
N ASP A 105 -1.08 0.99 -15.69
CA ASP A 105 -2.41 1.30 -16.21
C ASP A 105 -2.71 2.80 -16.00
N ILE A 106 -2.35 3.36 -14.84
CA ILE A 106 -2.46 4.81 -14.57
C ILE A 106 -1.66 5.62 -15.59
N LEU A 107 -0.42 5.19 -15.90
CA LEU A 107 0.43 5.90 -16.86
C LEU A 107 -0.14 5.87 -18.27
N ASN A 108 -0.74 4.75 -18.66
CA ASN A 108 -1.34 4.57 -19.98
C ASN A 108 -2.72 5.23 -20.12
N GLY A 109 -3.38 5.54 -19.00
CA GLY A 109 -4.79 5.93 -18.99
C GLY A 109 -5.75 4.75 -19.11
N ASP A 110 -5.28 3.53 -18.85
CA ASP A 110 -6.07 2.31 -18.86
C ASP A 110 -6.89 2.16 -17.56
N GLU A 111 -7.90 1.29 -17.59
CA GLU A 111 -8.64 0.91 -16.39
C GLU A 111 -7.77 0.03 -15.48
N THR A 112 -7.63 0.41 -14.21
CA THR A 112 -6.81 -0.31 -13.23
C THR A 112 -7.54 -1.52 -12.65
N GLU A 113 -6.93 -2.72 -12.61
CA GLU A 113 -7.45 -3.83 -11.80
C GLU A 113 -7.36 -3.49 -10.30
N ILE A 114 -8.51 -3.48 -9.60
CA ILE A 114 -8.59 -3.28 -8.16
C ILE A 114 -9.02 -4.59 -7.50
N LEU A 115 -8.13 -5.17 -6.71
CA LEU A 115 -8.45 -6.35 -5.92
C LEU A 115 -9.43 -5.97 -4.81
N GLN A 116 -10.45 -6.80 -4.58
CA GLN A 116 -11.41 -6.60 -3.50
C GLN A 116 -10.69 -6.50 -2.15
N PHE A 117 -10.91 -5.40 -1.42
CA PHE A 117 -10.33 -5.19 -0.11
C PHE A 117 -11.00 -6.06 0.96
N LYS A 118 -10.28 -6.23 2.08
CA LYS A 118 -10.77 -6.87 3.29
C LYS A 118 -10.58 -5.90 4.45
N GLU A 119 -11.50 -5.92 5.40
CA GLU A 119 -11.29 -5.21 6.66
C GLU A 119 -10.14 -5.83 7.45
N VAL A 120 -9.35 -4.97 8.06
CA VAL A 120 -8.30 -5.32 8.99
C VAL A 120 -8.92 -5.76 10.32
N LYS A 121 -8.74 -7.02 10.68
CA LYS A 121 -9.21 -7.59 11.96
C LYS A 121 -8.16 -7.43 13.04
N ARG A 122 -8.31 -6.44 13.93
CA ARG A 122 -7.47 -6.33 15.12
C ARG A 122 -7.96 -7.26 16.23
N LYS A 123 -7.04 -8.02 16.83
CA LYS A 123 -7.29 -8.72 18.08
C LYS A 123 -7.48 -7.66 19.17
N LYS A 124 -8.69 -7.54 19.71
CA LYS A 124 -8.90 -6.81 20.96
C LYS A 124 -8.09 -7.52 22.04
N PHE A 125 -6.98 -6.94 22.47
CA PHE A 125 -6.36 -7.32 23.73
C PHE A 125 -7.39 -7.03 24.82
N ARG A 126 -8.09 -8.06 25.29
CA ARG A 126 -8.75 -8.01 26.60
C ARG A 126 -7.61 -8.10 27.63
N LEU A 127 -7.17 -6.96 28.14
CA LEU A 127 -6.76 -6.95 29.54
C LEU A 127 -8.02 -7.19 30.36
N PHE A 128 -7.90 -8.00 31.42
CA PHE A 128 -8.95 -8.55 32.29
C PHE A 128 -9.58 -9.86 31.80
#